data_AF-A0A9Q0HYP8-F1
#
_entry.id   AF-A0A9Q0HYP8-F1
#
_cell.length_a   1.000
_cell.length_b   1.000
_cell.length_c   1.000
_cell.angle_alpha   90.00
_cell.angle_beta   90.00
_cell.angle_gamma   90.00
#
_symmetry.space_group_name_H-M   'P 1'
#
loop_
_entity.id
_entity.type
_entity.pdbx_description
1 polymer ?
#
loop_
_entity_poly.entity_id
_entity_poly.type
_entity_poly.pdbx_seq_one_letter_code
_entity_poly.pdbx_strand_id
1 'polypeptide(L)'
;MIKEDLKIEVEDNRILRVNGKRKREEEEKKGEHWHHVKHSYGEFWLQFRLLENADLNFVKAKLENGVLTLNFAKLAPEKIKGTKAGVH
;
A
#
# COMPACT_ATOMS: atom_id res chain seq x y z
N MET A 1 -4.61 12.98 -3.06
CA MET A 1 -3.62 11.88 -3.05
C MET A 1 -3.53 11.37 -4.46
N ILE A 2 -2.37 11.57 -5.06
CA ILE A 2 -2.06 11.17 -6.44
C ILE A 2 -1.07 10.00 -6.41
N LYS A 3 -0.77 9.41 -7.57
CA LYS A 3 0.07 8.21 -7.64
C LYS A 3 1.46 8.45 -7.05
N GLU A 4 1.97 9.65 -7.22
CA GLU A 4 3.28 10.13 -6.77
C GLU A 4 3.37 10.24 -5.25
N ASP A 5 2.22 10.31 -4.57
CA ASP A 5 2.14 10.34 -3.10
C ASP A 5 2.29 8.95 -2.47
N LEU A 6 2.35 7.87 -3.26
CA LEU A 6 2.35 6.47 -2.79
C LEU A 6 3.61 5.72 -3.22
N LYS A 7 4.18 4.96 -2.28
CA LYS A 7 5.26 4.00 -2.52
C LYS A 7 4.84 2.61 -2.07
N ILE A 8 4.92 1.63 -2.97
CA ILE A 8 4.47 0.26 -2.73
C ILE A 8 5.64 -0.69 -3.00
N GLU A 9 5.97 -1.50 -2.01
CA GLU A 9 7.11 -2.41 -2.05
C GLU A 9 6.70 -3.78 -1.51
N VAL A 10 7.29 -4.84 -2.04
CA VAL A 10 7.19 -6.19 -1.48
C VAL A 10 8.60 -6.65 -1.12
N GLU A 11 8.83 -6.88 0.17
CA GLU A 11 10.11 -7.38 0.70
C GLU A 11 10.23 -8.90 0.48
N ASP A 12 11.47 -9.42 0.52
CA ASP A 12 11.79 -10.85 0.30
C ASP A 12 11.04 -11.81 1.23
N ASN A 13 10.72 -11.35 2.44
CA ASN A 13 9.96 -12.06 3.46
C ASN A 13 8.43 -12.04 3.22
N ARG A 14 7.98 -11.65 2.02
CA ARG A 14 6.57 -11.52 1.58
C ARG A 14 5.79 -10.46 2.35
N ILE A 15 6.47 -9.42 2.80
CA ILE A 15 5.84 -8.26 3.43
C ILE A 15 5.54 -7.21 2.37
N LEU A 16 4.25 -6.94 2.15
CA LEU A 16 3.77 -5.80 1.38
C LEU A 16 3.79 -4.56 2.27
N ARG A 17 4.46 -3.51 1.81
CA ARG A 17 4.51 -2.20 2.45
C ARG A 17 3.91 -1.15 1.54
N VAL A 18 2.93 -0.41 2.05
CA VAL A 18 2.33 0.75 1.39
C VAL A 18 2.65 1.97 2.25
N ASN A 19 3.47 2.86 1.72
CA ASN A 19 3.76 4.16 2.33
C ASN A 19 3.04 5.24 1.53
N GLY A 20 2.50 6.24 2.20
CA GLY A 20 1.87 7.36 1.55
C GLY A 20 2.05 8.66 2.30
N LYS A 21 2.02 9.78 1.56
CA LYS A 21 2.09 11.13 2.13
C LYS A 21 0.93 11.96 1.63
N ARG A 22 0.08 12.43 2.54
CA ARG A 22 -0.97 13.40 2.21
C ARG A 22 -0.48 14.80 2.57
N LYS A 23 -0.12 15.57 1.54
CA LYS A 23 0.22 16.99 1.70
C LYS A 23 -1.06 17.82 1.90
N ARG A 24 -0.94 18.89 2.68
CA ARG A 24 -1.92 19.99 2.67
C ARG A 24 -1.63 20.82 1.43
N GLU A 25 -2.65 21.18 0.67
CA GLU A 25 -2.47 22.16 -0.41
C GLU A 25 -2.06 23.49 0.23
N GLU A 26 -0.92 24.02 -0.18
CA GLU A 26 -0.27 25.21 0.42
C GLU A 26 -1.01 26.52 0.09
N GLU A 27 -2.01 26.48 -0.80
CA GLU A 27 -2.92 27.61 -1.07
C GLU A 27 -4.06 27.68 -0.05
N GLU A 28 -3.74 27.83 1.23
CA GLU A 28 -4.58 28.74 2.03
C GLU A 28 -4.22 30.13 1.55
N LYS A 29 -4.96 30.60 0.53
CA LYS A 29 -4.82 31.94 -0.02
C LYS A 29 -4.77 32.92 1.15
N LYS A 30 -3.77 33.81 1.17
CA LYS A 30 -3.66 34.90 2.15
C LYS A 30 -5.04 35.57 2.32
N GLY A 31 -5.71 35.31 3.43
CA GLY A 31 -7.07 35.82 3.71
C GLY A 31 -8.15 34.75 3.96
N GLU A 32 -7.91 33.47 3.68
CA GLU A 32 -8.85 32.40 4.03
C GLU A 32 -8.66 31.94 5.49
N HIS A 33 -9.66 32.21 6.32
CA HIS A 33 -9.71 31.74 7.71
C HIS A 33 -10.59 30.50 7.84
N TRP A 34 -10.01 29.39 8.27
CA TRP A 34 -10.73 28.14 8.52
C TRP A 34 -11.21 28.10 9.98
N HIS A 35 -12.52 27.94 10.19
CA HIS A 35 -13.07 27.75 11.53
C HIS A 35 -12.82 26.33 12.08
N HIS A 36 -12.66 25.33 11.20
CA HIS A 36 -12.40 23.93 11.59
C HIS A 36 -11.79 23.13 10.42
N VAL A 37 -10.66 22.47 10.65
CA VAL A 37 -10.03 21.51 9.74
C VAL A 37 -10.18 20.10 10.32
N LYS A 38 -10.83 19.18 9.59
CA LYS A 38 -11.04 17.77 10.01
C LYS A 38 -10.22 16.75 9.24
N HIS A 39 -9.60 17.13 8.13
CA HIS A 39 -8.76 16.22 7.35
C HIS A 39 -7.40 16.07 8.01
N SER A 40 -6.99 14.82 8.28
CA SER A 40 -5.63 14.51 8.70
C SER A 40 -4.68 14.62 7.51
N TYR A 41 -3.63 15.41 7.65
CA TYR A 41 -2.50 15.51 6.73
C TYR A 41 -1.29 14.86 7.38
N GLY A 42 -0.38 14.31 6.57
CA GLY A 42 0.82 13.66 7.08
C GLY A 42 1.20 12.39 6.33
N GLU A 43 2.18 11.70 6.88
CA GLU A 43 2.69 10.44 6.38
C GLU A 43 1.96 9.28 7.04
N PHE A 44 1.67 8.25 6.26
CA PHE A 44 1.07 7.02 6.73
C PHE A 44 1.79 5.84 6.12
N TRP A 45 1.75 4.71 6.81
CA TRP A 45 2.21 3.46 6.26
C TRP A 45 1.33 2.33 6.75
N LEU A 46 1.29 1.28 5.95
CA LEU A 46 0.51 0.09 6.19
C LEU A 46 1.31 -1.12 5.71
N GLN A 47 1.28 -2.19 6.50
CA GLN A 47 2.08 -3.38 6.24
C GLN A 47 1.24 -4.63 6.38
N PHE A 48 1.36 -5.53 5.41
CA PHE A 48 0.64 -6.79 5.39
C PHE A 48 1.59 -7.93 5.00
N ARG A 49 1.44 -9.08 5.67
CA ARG A 49 2.08 -10.31 5.22
C ARG A 49 1.22 -10.96 4.15
N LEU A 50 1.79 -11.18 2.97
CA LEU A 50 1.12 -11.89 1.89
C LEU A 50 1.13 -13.40 2.15
N LEU A 51 0.06 -14.06 1.72
CA LEU A 51 -0.07 -15.52 1.82
C LEU A 51 0.95 -16.23 0.93
N GLU A 52 1.24 -17.50 1.25
CA GLU A 52 2.27 -18.25 0.53
C GLU A 52 1.94 -18.52 -0.95
N ASN A 53 0.66 -18.51 -1.27
CA ASN A 53 0.14 -18.75 -2.61
C ASN A 53 -0.10 -17.46 -3.40
N ALA A 54 0.30 -16.28 -2.91
CA ALA A 54 0.28 -15.06 -3.70
C ALA A 54 1.45 -15.06 -4.71
N ASP A 55 1.15 -14.81 -5.98
CA ASP A 55 2.16 -14.61 -7.01
C ASP A 55 2.69 -13.18 -6.97
N LEU A 56 3.95 -13.03 -6.59
CA LEU A 56 4.61 -11.73 -6.45
C LEU A 56 5.16 -11.19 -7.77
N ASN A 57 5.25 -12.02 -8.82
CA ASN A 57 5.73 -11.57 -10.13
C ASN A 57 4.65 -10.79 -10.90
N PHE A 58 3.38 -11.00 -10.55
CA PHE A 58 2.23 -10.43 -11.25
C PHE A 58 1.34 -9.65 -10.28
N VAL A 59 1.83 -8.48 -9.86
CA VAL A 59 1.06 -7.54 -9.03
C VAL A 59 0.46 -6.45 -9.92
N LYS A 60 -0.87 -6.26 -9.83
CA LYS A 60 -1.56 -5.14 -10.48
C LYS A 60 -2.02 -4.13 -9.44
N ALA A 61 -1.67 -2.87 -9.65
CA ALA A 61 -2.10 -1.76 -8.81
C ALA A 61 -2.99 -0.78 -9.60
N LYS A 62 -4.09 -0.35 -8.99
CA LYS A 62 -4.98 0.70 -9.54
C LYS A 62 -5.28 1.71 -8.43
N LEU A 63 -5.13 3.00 -8.73
CA LEU A 63 -5.57 4.10 -7.85
C LEU A 63 -6.69 4.84 -8.58
N GLU A 64 -7.90 4.79 -8.04
CA GLU A 64 -9.08 5.41 -8.64
C GLU A 64 -9.96 5.99 -7.55
N ASN A 65 -10.39 7.25 -7.70
CA ASN A 65 -11.25 7.95 -6.74
C ASN A 65 -10.73 7.91 -5.29
N GLY A 66 -9.39 7.96 -5.12
CA GLY A 66 -8.75 7.91 -3.81
C GLY A 66 -8.63 6.50 -3.19
N VAL A 67 -9.03 5.46 -3.92
CA VAL A 67 -8.93 4.06 -3.48
C VAL A 67 -7.79 3.35 -4.21
N LEU A 68 -6.82 2.86 -3.45
CA LEU A 68 -5.77 1.98 -3.96
C LEU A 68 -6.25 0.52 -3.90
N THR A 69 -6.27 -0.16 -5.04
CA THR A 69 -6.55 -1.59 -5.16
C THR A 69 -5.32 -2.34 -5.63
N LEU A 70 -4.91 -3.35 -4.87
CA LEU A 70 -3.80 -4.25 -5.19
C LEU A 70 -4.34 -5.65 -5.45
N ASN A 71 -4.06 -6.18 -6.64
CA ASN A 71 -4.48 -7.51 -7.06
C ASN A 71 -3.27 -8.43 -7.23
N PHE A 72 -3.34 -9.58 -6.58
CA PHE A 72 -2.33 -10.64 -6.64
C PHE A 72 -2.98 -11.89 -7.24
N ALA A 73 -2.34 -12.47 -8.25
CA ALA A 73 -2.76 -13.77 -8.75
C ALA A 73 -2.47 -14.86 -7.69
N LYS A 74 -3.23 -15.94 -7.71
CA LYS A 74 -2.92 -17.13 -6.91
C LYS A 74 -2.01 -18.04 -7.71
N LEU A 75 -0.94 -18.50 -7.09
CA LEU A 75 -0.08 -19.55 -7.62
C LEU A 75 -0.88 -20.86 -7.71
N ALA A 76 -0.62 -21.62 -8.77
CA ALA A 76 -1.08 -23.00 -8.86
C ALA A 76 -0.50 -23.81 -7.69
N PRO A 77 -1.23 -24.82 -7.15
CA PRO A 77 -0.78 -25.60 -5.99
C PRO A 77 0.64 -26.15 -6.11
N GLU A 78 1.03 -26.57 -7.30
CA GLU A 78 2.36 -27.12 -7.63
C GLU A 78 3.50 -26.10 -7.50
N LYS A 79 3.19 -24.81 -7.60
CA LYS A 79 4.16 -23.70 -7.51
C LYS A 79 4.25 -23.11 -6.10
N ILE A 80 3.42 -23.58 -5.17
CA ILE A 80 3.51 -23.17 -3.77
C ILE A 80 4.74 -23.86 -3.19
N LYS A 81 5.84 -23.10 -3.01
CA LYS A 81 7.01 -23.59 -2.27
C LYS A 81 6.58 -23.83 -0.83
N GLY A 82 6.35 -25.08 -0.48
CA GLY A 82 6.00 -25.47 0.88
C GLY A 82 7.12 -25.07 1.84
N THR A 83 6.79 -24.20 2.80
CA THR A 83 7.68 -23.94 3.94
C THR A 83 7.67 -25.20 4.81
N LYS A 84 8.67 -26.08 4.67
CA LYS A 84 8.89 -27.14 5.64
C LYS A 84 9.32 -26.47 6.95
N ALA A 85 8.38 -26.34 7.89
CA ALA A 85 8.72 -26.02 9.26
C ALA A 85 9.42 -27.25 9.87
N GLY A 86 10.73 -27.16 10.05
CA GLY A 86 11.47 -28.13 10.84
C GLY A 86 11.06 -28.00 12.30
N VAL A 87 10.58 -29.09 12.89
CA VAL A 87 10.42 -29.18 14.34
C VAL A 87 11.81 -29.48 14.92
N HIS A 88 12.29 -28.61 15.80
CA HIS A 88 13.33 -28.92 16.78
C HIS A 88 12.73 -28.71 18.17
#